data_AF-A0A1M4WWG8-F1
#
_entry.id   AF-A0A1M4WWG8-F1
#
_cell.length_a   1.000
_cell.length_b   1.000
_cell.length_c   1.000
_cell.angle_alpha   90.00
_cell.angle_beta   90.00
_cell.angle_gamma   90.00
#
_symmetry.space_group_name_H-M   'P 1'
#
loop_
_entity.id
_entity.type
_entity.pdbx_description
1 polymer ?
#
loop_
_entity_poly.entity_id
_entity_poly.type
_entity_poly.pdbx_seq_one_letter_code
_entity_poly.pdbx_strand_id
1 'polypeptide(L)'
;MPAQELQEVVTTAYGTRKDKQAELLYIVDGNPVDAVYVAALDPSMIKSRQRLTGSDATAIYGSSATGGVEVITLKNSMDDYITMSDNDMNVTYNIDIPYTIQGNGKVQSIDLQTKQVQAEYKYYSAPKLDTETYLLAEIADWEKLNLLSGKANITYDGTYVGESMIDTRSTTQKLALTLGSDKRVTVKRERLKDFSSTKFLDSGTKQVFTYRITVKNNQTKPVKMVLKDQYPISTQKNIEVELITKDTTPWTANKEDIGVISWEEELPAGATKTYEISYSVKYPKGMNLNL
;
A
#
# COMPACT_ATOMS: atom_id res chain seq x y z
N MET A 1 -67.48 -33.98 -36.38
CA MET A 1 -66.82 -33.60 -37.65
C MET A 1 -67.27 -32.18 -38.00
N PRO A 2 -66.43 -31.30 -38.56
CA PRO A 2 -64.97 -31.22 -38.49
C PRO A 2 -64.47 -29.83 -38.02
N ALA A 3 -63.18 -29.78 -37.68
CA ALA A 3 -62.44 -28.62 -37.20
C ALA A 3 -62.17 -27.59 -38.32
N GLN A 4 -62.15 -26.31 -37.94
CA GLN A 4 -61.86 -25.19 -38.83
C GLN A 4 -60.36 -24.87 -38.75
N GLU A 5 -59.62 -25.11 -39.84
CA GLU A 5 -58.22 -24.74 -39.99
C GLU A 5 -58.04 -23.22 -39.93
N LEU A 6 -57.06 -22.77 -39.15
CA LEU A 6 -56.63 -21.37 -39.09
C LEU A 6 -55.76 -21.07 -40.30
N GLN A 7 -56.15 -20.06 -41.09
CA GLN A 7 -55.35 -19.58 -42.22
C GLN A 7 -54.13 -18.80 -41.71
N GLU A 8 -52.96 -19.18 -42.23
CA GLU A 8 -51.68 -18.52 -41.99
C GLU A 8 -51.69 -17.11 -42.62
N VAL A 9 -51.55 -16.08 -41.79
CA VAL A 9 -51.42 -14.68 -42.27
C VAL A 9 -49.96 -14.40 -42.55
N VAL A 10 -49.56 -14.56 -43.81
CA VAL A 10 -48.24 -14.13 -44.29
C VAL A 10 -48.25 -12.61 -44.42
N THR A 11 -47.58 -11.92 -43.51
CA THR A 11 -47.41 -10.46 -43.59
C THR A 11 -46.09 -10.15 -44.30
N THR A 12 -46.14 -9.92 -45.61
CA THR A 12 -44.97 -9.49 -46.39
C THR A 12 -44.76 -8.00 -46.21
N ALA A 13 -43.85 -7.60 -45.32
CA ALA A 13 -43.47 -6.20 -45.15
C ALA A 13 -42.49 -5.77 -46.27
N TYR A 14 -42.95 -4.91 -47.18
CA TYR A 14 -42.09 -4.21 -48.12
C TYR A 14 -41.36 -3.06 -47.41
N GLY A 15 -40.18 -3.35 -46.87
CA GLY A 15 -39.27 -2.33 -46.37
C GLY A 15 -38.43 -1.75 -47.52
N THR A 16 -38.70 -0.52 -47.94
CA THR A 16 -37.73 0.26 -48.71
C THR A 16 -36.47 0.46 -47.85
N ARG A 17 -35.37 -0.23 -48.20
CA ARG A 17 -34.03 0.12 -47.73
C ARG A 17 -33.70 1.50 -48.27
N LYS A 18 -33.94 2.55 -47.48
CA LYS A 18 -33.07 3.71 -47.53
C LYS A 18 -31.71 3.20 -47.05
N ASP A 19 -30.69 3.29 -47.88
CA ASP A 19 -29.31 3.15 -47.42
C ASP A 19 -29.11 4.22 -46.34
N LYS A 20 -29.30 3.82 -45.08
CA LYS A 20 -28.96 4.65 -43.93
C LYS A 20 -27.45 4.74 -44.00
N GLN A 21 -26.95 5.89 -44.45
CA GLN A 21 -25.54 6.23 -44.30
C GLN A 21 -25.18 5.94 -42.85
N ALA A 22 -24.17 5.11 -42.64
CA ALA A 22 -23.84 4.65 -41.30
C ALA A 22 -23.42 5.88 -40.48
N GLU A 23 -24.29 6.32 -39.57
CA GLU A 23 -24.08 7.52 -38.76
C GLU A 23 -23.02 7.23 -37.69
N LEU A 24 -22.22 8.25 -37.39
CA LEU A 24 -21.22 8.18 -36.33
C LEU A 24 -21.93 8.15 -34.97
N LEU A 25 -21.61 7.16 -34.14
CA LEU A 25 -22.13 7.07 -32.78
C LEU A 25 -21.24 7.88 -31.82
N TYR A 26 -21.84 8.68 -30.97
CA TYR A 26 -21.11 9.43 -29.94
C TYR A 26 -21.34 8.82 -28.56
N ILE A 27 -20.26 8.59 -27.82
CA ILE A 27 -20.27 8.06 -26.46
C ILE A 27 -19.58 9.08 -25.56
N VAL A 28 -20.27 9.62 -24.56
CA VAL A 28 -19.70 10.51 -23.54
C VAL A 28 -19.76 9.81 -22.19
N ASP A 29 -18.60 9.58 -21.56
CA ASP A 29 -18.46 8.87 -20.27
C ASP A 29 -19.21 7.53 -20.23
N GLY A 30 -19.19 6.79 -21.34
CA GLY A 30 -19.85 5.49 -21.49
C GLY A 30 -21.33 5.54 -21.88
N ASN A 31 -21.93 6.73 -21.97
CA ASN A 31 -23.34 6.90 -22.35
C ASN A 31 -23.47 7.34 -23.82
N PRO A 32 -24.37 6.74 -24.61
CA PRO A 32 -24.65 7.21 -25.96
C PRO A 32 -25.37 8.56 -25.94
N VAL A 33 -24.86 9.50 -26.72
CA VAL A 33 -25.39 10.87 -26.85
C VAL A 33 -25.57 11.23 -28.33
N ASP A 34 -26.33 12.29 -28.59
CA ASP A 34 -26.48 12.81 -29.96
C ASP A 34 -25.35 13.79 -30.33
N ALA A 35 -25.23 14.07 -31.62
CA ALA A 35 -24.21 14.98 -32.16
C ALA A 35 -24.39 16.44 -31.68
N VAL A 36 -25.61 16.84 -31.31
CA VAL A 36 -25.92 18.20 -30.85
C VAL A 36 -25.33 18.40 -29.45
N TYR A 37 -25.48 17.41 -28.57
CA TYR A 37 -24.87 17.39 -27.25
C TYR A 37 -23.35 17.52 -27.35
N VAL A 38 -22.70 16.73 -28.23
CA VAL A 38 -21.25 16.79 -28.43
C VAL A 38 -20.79 18.14 -28.96
N ALA A 39 -21.54 18.76 -29.86
CA ALA A 39 -21.22 20.09 -30.39
C ALA A 39 -21.38 21.19 -29.33
N ALA A 40 -22.23 20.98 -28.32
CA ALA A 40 -22.47 21.92 -27.23
C ALA A 40 -21.51 21.73 -26.03
N LEU A 41 -20.70 20.67 -26.01
CA LEU A 41 -19.70 20.45 -24.96
C LEU A 41 -18.64 21.56 -24.99
N ASP A 42 -18.33 22.12 -23.82
CA ASP A 42 -17.18 23.00 -23.66
C ASP A 42 -15.88 22.21 -23.92
N PRO A 43 -15.04 22.61 -24.87
CA PRO A 43 -13.78 21.92 -25.16
C PRO A 43 -12.86 21.77 -23.95
N SER A 44 -12.92 22.69 -22.97
CA SER A 44 -12.10 22.64 -21.75
C SER A 44 -12.47 21.50 -20.79
N MET A 45 -13.69 20.97 -20.92
CA MET A 45 -14.22 19.85 -20.15
C MET A 45 -13.83 18.49 -20.74
N ILE A 46 -13.31 18.45 -21.97
CA ILE A 46 -12.95 17.20 -22.64
C ILE A 46 -11.55 16.76 -22.17
N LYS A 47 -11.47 15.58 -21.57
CA LYS A 47 -10.21 14.93 -21.19
C LYS A 47 -9.56 14.25 -22.38
N SER A 48 -10.34 13.49 -23.15
CA SER A 48 -9.85 12.79 -24.32
C SER A 48 -10.97 12.53 -25.33
N ARG A 49 -10.56 12.32 -26.60
CA ARG A 49 -11.44 11.97 -27.72
C ARG A 49 -10.77 10.86 -28.50
N GLN A 50 -11.43 9.72 -28.62
CA GLN A 50 -10.94 8.54 -29.32
C GLN A 50 -11.95 8.13 -30.40
N ARG A 51 -11.47 7.95 -31.63
CA ARG A 51 -12.29 7.45 -32.74
C ARG A 51 -12.02 5.96 -32.94
N LEU A 52 -13.07 5.16 -32.86
CA LEU A 52 -13.08 3.74 -33.18
C LEU A 52 -13.75 3.53 -34.53
N THR A 53 -13.23 2.62 -35.35
CA THR A 53 -13.77 2.31 -36.68
C THR A 53 -13.81 0.80 -36.91
N GLY A 54 -14.59 0.36 -37.91
CA GLY A 54 -14.59 -1.03 -38.37
C GLY A 54 -14.94 -2.06 -37.28
N SER A 55 -14.13 -3.11 -37.18
CA SER A 55 -14.31 -4.21 -36.23
C SER A 55 -14.22 -3.75 -34.77
N ASP A 56 -13.36 -2.79 -34.45
CA ASP A 56 -13.11 -2.37 -33.07
C ASP A 56 -14.32 -1.60 -32.50
N ALA A 57 -14.98 -0.83 -33.36
CA ALA A 57 -16.23 -0.13 -33.05
C ALA A 57 -17.40 -1.11 -32.86
N THR A 58 -17.57 -2.04 -33.80
CA THR A 58 -18.72 -2.97 -33.83
C THR A 58 -18.61 -4.10 -32.81
N ALA A 59 -17.40 -4.47 -32.38
CA ALA A 59 -17.19 -5.46 -31.32
C ALA A 59 -17.68 -4.98 -29.95
N ILE A 60 -17.56 -3.67 -29.65
CA ILE A 60 -17.93 -3.10 -28.35
C ILE A 60 -19.37 -2.55 -28.37
N TYR A 61 -19.77 -1.89 -29.44
CA TYR A 61 -21.02 -1.12 -29.52
C TYR A 61 -22.06 -1.71 -30.51
N GLY A 62 -21.76 -2.88 -31.08
CA GLY A 62 -22.69 -3.62 -31.94
C GLY A 62 -22.91 -2.99 -33.31
N SER A 63 -24.00 -3.40 -33.98
CA SER A 63 -24.32 -2.99 -35.36
C SER A 63 -24.60 -1.48 -35.52
N SER A 64 -24.89 -0.76 -34.43
CA SER A 64 -25.09 0.69 -34.47
C SER A 64 -23.78 1.46 -34.71
N ALA A 65 -22.64 0.80 -34.53
CA ALA A 65 -21.30 1.39 -34.65
C ALA A 65 -20.65 1.20 -36.03
N THR A 66 -21.40 0.74 -37.03
CA THR A 66 -20.90 0.56 -38.40
C THR A 66 -20.41 1.87 -39.04
N GLY A 67 -20.92 3.02 -38.59
CA GLY A 67 -20.46 4.36 -38.99
C GLY A 67 -19.21 4.85 -38.25
N GLY A 68 -18.69 4.05 -37.32
CA GLY A 68 -17.65 4.42 -36.36
C GLY A 68 -18.24 4.92 -35.04
N VAL A 69 -17.38 5.02 -34.02
CA VAL A 69 -17.72 5.55 -32.70
C VAL A 69 -16.72 6.63 -32.32
N GLU A 70 -17.21 7.74 -31.79
CA GLU A 70 -16.39 8.74 -31.14
C GLU A 70 -16.63 8.68 -29.63
N VAL A 71 -15.64 8.19 -28.90
CA VAL A 71 -15.65 8.07 -27.44
C VAL A 71 -14.98 9.32 -26.88
N ILE A 72 -15.76 10.08 -26.11
CA ILE A 72 -15.35 11.31 -25.44
C ILE A 72 -15.36 11.02 -23.94
N THR A 73 -14.24 11.28 -23.28
CA THR A 73 -14.16 11.24 -21.82
C THR A 73 -14.09 12.67 -21.31
N LEU A 74 -14.94 13.02 -20.35
CA LEU A 74 -14.90 14.33 -19.70
C LEU A 74 -13.93 14.32 -18.52
N LYS A 75 -13.45 15.51 -18.15
CA LYS A 75 -12.68 15.73 -16.94
C LYS A 75 -13.60 15.56 -15.73
N ASN A 76 -13.21 14.74 -14.77
CA ASN A 76 -14.05 14.39 -13.61
C ASN A 76 -13.34 14.46 -12.26
N SER A 77 -12.03 14.70 -12.24
CA SER A 77 -11.25 14.92 -11.02
C SER A 77 -10.38 16.16 -11.13
N MET A 78 -9.91 16.65 -9.99
CA MET A 78 -9.02 17.82 -9.91
C MET A 78 -7.74 17.62 -10.74
N ASP A 79 -7.20 16.41 -10.73
CA ASP A 79 -6.01 15.99 -11.48
C ASP A 79 -6.13 16.26 -12.99
N ASP A 80 -7.33 16.23 -13.57
CA ASP A 80 -7.56 16.47 -15.00
C ASP A 80 -7.36 17.94 -15.41
N TYR A 81 -7.30 18.82 -14.42
CA TYR A 81 -7.04 20.25 -14.59
C TYR A 81 -5.64 20.65 -14.13
N ILE A 82 -4.80 19.68 -13.80
CA ILE A 82 -3.47 19.93 -13.27
C ILE A 82 -2.42 19.45 -14.25
N THR A 83 -1.63 20.38 -14.77
CA THR A 83 -0.43 20.05 -15.56
C THR A 83 0.81 20.20 -14.69
N MET A 84 1.66 19.17 -14.71
CA MET A 84 2.92 19.16 -13.98
C MET A 84 4.06 19.45 -14.95
N SER A 85 4.89 20.43 -14.61
CA SER A 85 6.16 20.69 -15.27
C SER A 85 7.29 20.47 -14.27
N ASP A 86 8.14 19.51 -14.57
CA ASP A 86 9.30 19.14 -13.75
C ASP A 86 10.58 19.60 -14.47
N ASN A 87 11.38 20.41 -13.80
CA ASN A 87 12.71 20.80 -14.25
C ASN A 87 13.73 20.56 -13.13
N ASP A 88 15.03 20.58 -13.46
CA ASP A 88 16.13 20.23 -12.54
C ASP A 88 16.12 20.96 -11.18
N MET A 89 15.39 22.09 -11.04
CA MET A 89 15.34 22.87 -9.81
C MET A 89 13.95 22.92 -9.15
N ASN A 90 12.86 22.78 -9.91
CA ASN A 90 11.51 23.04 -9.43
C ASN A 90 10.47 22.13 -10.09
N VAL A 91 9.49 21.69 -9.29
CA VAL A 91 8.24 21.09 -9.77
C VAL A 91 7.15 22.16 -9.73
N THR A 92 6.54 22.45 -10.87
CA THR A 92 5.44 23.42 -11.01
C THR A 92 4.14 22.70 -11.33
N TYR A 93 3.09 22.97 -10.56
CA TYR A 93 1.73 22.49 -10.81
C TYR A 93 0.88 23.66 -11.31
N ASN A 94 0.47 23.63 -12.58
CA ASN A 94 -0.47 24.60 -13.12
C ASN A 94 -1.88 24.03 -12.97
N ILE A 95 -2.73 24.76 -12.26
CA ILE A 95 -4.13 24.42 -12.03
C ILE A 95 -4.95 25.27 -13.00
N ASP A 96 -5.51 24.64 -14.03
CA ASP A 96 -6.21 25.32 -15.13
C ASP A 96 -7.66 25.70 -14.77
N ILE A 97 -8.06 25.53 -13.51
CA ILE A 97 -9.37 25.98 -13.00
C ILE A 97 -9.23 27.18 -12.06
N PRO A 98 -10.14 28.17 -12.17
CA PRO A 98 -10.16 29.28 -11.24
C PRO A 98 -10.54 28.77 -9.84
N TYR A 99 -9.69 29.06 -8.86
CA TYR A 99 -9.93 28.70 -7.45
C TYR A 99 -10.04 29.96 -6.60
N THR A 100 -11.07 30.04 -5.75
CA THR A 100 -11.26 31.16 -4.82
C THR A 100 -10.67 30.81 -3.46
N ILE A 101 -9.63 31.53 -3.06
CA ILE A 101 -9.04 31.41 -1.71
C ILE A 101 -9.75 32.41 -0.79
N GLN A 102 -10.51 31.91 0.18
CA GLN A 102 -11.18 32.78 1.14
C GLN A 102 -10.16 33.45 2.07
N GLY A 103 -10.17 34.78 2.13
CA GLY A 103 -9.31 35.59 3.01
C GLY A 103 -9.70 35.55 4.49
N ASN A 104 -10.16 34.40 5.00
CA ASN A 104 -10.64 34.24 6.37
C ASN A 104 -9.53 33.83 7.37
N GLY A 105 -8.27 33.83 6.93
CA GLY A 105 -7.11 33.44 7.73
C GLY A 105 -6.98 31.95 8.03
N LYS A 106 -7.86 31.10 7.47
CA LYS A 106 -7.80 29.64 7.65
C LYS A 106 -6.96 29.00 6.54
N VAL A 107 -6.15 28.02 6.92
CA VAL A 107 -5.41 27.17 5.97
C VAL A 107 -6.41 26.53 5.00
N GLN A 108 -6.13 26.66 3.70
CA GLN A 108 -6.87 25.98 2.63
C GLN A 108 -5.98 24.84 2.11
N SER A 109 -6.55 23.65 1.96
CA SER A 109 -5.89 22.53 1.31
C SER A 109 -6.47 22.36 -0.09
N ILE A 110 -5.61 22.11 -1.07
CA ILE A 110 -6.00 21.87 -2.46
C ILE A 110 -5.41 20.53 -2.83
N ASP A 111 -6.27 19.59 -3.21
CA ASP A 111 -5.83 18.29 -3.71
C ASP A 111 -5.20 18.48 -5.10
N LEU A 112 -3.95 18.05 -5.25
CA LEU A 112 -3.22 18.19 -6.52
C LEU A 112 -3.27 16.93 -7.38
N GLN A 113 -3.17 15.76 -6.73
CA GLN A 113 -3.14 14.47 -7.39
C GLN A 113 -3.73 13.40 -6.48
N THR A 114 -4.53 12.49 -7.05
CA THR A 114 -5.04 11.29 -6.42
C THR A 114 -4.55 10.06 -7.18
N LYS A 115 -3.75 9.23 -6.51
CA LYS A 115 -3.22 7.99 -7.12
C LYS A 115 -3.72 6.78 -6.33
N GLN A 116 -4.20 5.78 -7.06
CA GLN A 116 -4.51 4.47 -6.50
C GLN A 116 -3.30 3.56 -6.71
N VAL A 117 -2.86 2.92 -5.64
CA VAL A 117 -1.69 2.05 -5.64
C VAL A 117 -1.98 0.78 -4.86
N GLN A 118 -1.34 -0.31 -5.28
CA GLN A 118 -1.37 -1.54 -4.52
C GLN A 118 -0.39 -1.46 -3.36
N ALA A 119 -0.87 -1.77 -2.15
CA ALA A 119 -0.05 -1.86 -0.95
C ALA A 119 -0.03 -3.29 -0.40
N GLU A 120 1.11 -3.71 0.11
CA GLU A 120 1.27 -4.93 0.88
C GLU A 120 1.21 -4.62 2.38
N TYR A 121 0.33 -5.30 3.11
CA TYR A 121 0.17 -5.08 4.55
C TYR A 121 1.00 -6.05 5.37
N LYS A 122 1.73 -5.53 6.35
CA LYS A 122 2.56 -6.32 7.28
C LYS A 122 2.42 -5.79 8.70
N TYR A 123 2.56 -6.67 9.67
CA TYR A 123 2.68 -6.30 11.07
C TYR A 123 4.15 -6.26 11.46
N TYR A 124 4.54 -5.23 12.19
CA TYR A 124 5.91 -5.03 12.64
C TYR A 124 5.94 -4.88 14.16
N SER A 125 6.89 -5.54 14.83
CA SER A 125 7.14 -5.32 16.26
C SER A 125 8.63 -5.48 16.60
N ALA A 126 9.09 -4.63 17.52
CA ALA A 126 10.43 -4.66 18.08
C ALA A 126 10.36 -4.59 19.63
N PRO A 127 9.96 -5.67 20.31
CA PRO A 127 9.51 -5.64 21.71
C PRO A 127 10.58 -5.31 22.75
N LYS A 128 11.86 -5.22 22.37
CA LYS A 128 12.91 -4.65 23.21
C LYS A 128 12.78 -3.13 23.34
N LEU A 129 12.29 -2.46 22.29
CA LEU A 129 12.06 -1.01 22.26
C LEU A 129 10.64 -0.67 22.70
N ASP A 130 9.66 -1.37 22.10
CA ASP A 130 8.23 -1.16 22.34
C ASP A 130 7.48 -2.46 22.02
N THR A 131 6.65 -2.92 22.96
CA THR A 131 5.85 -4.14 22.85
C THR A 131 4.61 -3.98 21.96
N GLU A 132 4.28 -2.76 21.52
CA GLU A 132 3.23 -2.55 20.54
C GLU A 132 3.56 -3.22 19.19
N THR A 133 2.50 -3.50 18.44
CA THR A 133 2.59 -4.04 17.08
C THR A 133 1.96 -3.06 16.11
N TYR A 134 2.70 -2.69 15.09
CA TYR A 134 2.34 -1.66 14.12
C TYR A 134 1.90 -2.30 12.81
N LEU A 135 0.80 -1.83 12.24
CA LEU A 135 0.39 -2.19 10.88
C LEU A 135 1.12 -1.27 9.90
N LEU A 136 1.86 -1.86 8.97
CA LEU A 136 2.56 -1.17 7.90
C LEU A 136 1.88 -1.45 6.55
N ALA A 137 1.78 -0.42 5.73
CA ALA A 137 1.53 -0.55 4.29
C ALA A 137 2.84 -0.31 3.54
N GLU A 138 3.31 -1.33 2.81
CA GLU A 138 4.47 -1.23 1.93
C GLU A 138 4.00 -1.04 0.49
N ILE A 139 4.46 0.03 -0.14
CA ILE A 139 4.17 0.34 -1.54
C ILE A 139 5.46 0.13 -2.34
N ALA A 140 5.41 -0.80 -3.29
CA ALA A 140 6.49 -1.02 -4.25
C ALA A 140 6.41 0.01 -5.39
N ASP A 141 7.54 0.25 -6.06
CA ASP A 141 7.66 1.20 -7.17
C ASP A 141 7.09 2.60 -6.86
N TRP A 142 7.18 3.01 -5.60
CA TRP A 142 6.61 4.26 -5.10
C TRP A 142 7.23 5.49 -5.77
N GLU A 143 8.43 5.36 -6.35
CA GLU A 143 9.11 6.39 -7.13
C GLU A 143 8.30 6.82 -8.35
N LYS A 144 7.52 5.89 -8.95
CA LYS A 144 6.62 6.19 -10.09
C LYS A 144 5.47 7.12 -9.71
N LEU A 145 5.24 7.33 -8.41
CA LEU A 145 4.20 8.19 -7.90
C LEU A 145 4.61 9.65 -7.87
N ASN A 146 5.89 10.00 -8.12
CA ASN A 146 6.40 11.37 -8.11
C ASN A 146 5.91 12.17 -6.88
N LEU A 147 5.96 11.53 -5.71
CA LEU A 147 5.52 12.15 -4.46
C LEU A 147 6.44 13.32 -4.11
N LEU A 148 5.91 14.28 -3.35
CA LEU A 148 6.72 15.34 -2.76
C LEU A 148 7.22 14.87 -1.39
N SER A 149 8.46 15.23 -1.05
CA SER A 149 8.95 15.06 0.31
C SER A 149 8.14 15.93 1.27
N GLY A 150 7.67 15.35 2.36
CA GLY A 150 6.84 16.07 3.33
C GLY A 150 6.01 15.18 4.24
N LYS A 151 5.23 15.84 5.08
CA LYS A 151 4.30 15.19 6.00
C LYS A 151 3.08 14.66 5.25
N ALA A 152 2.77 13.40 5.45
CA ALA A 152 1.60 12.72 4.93
C ALA A 152 0.66 12.34 6.07
N ASN A 153 -0.58 12.81 6.00
CA ASN A 153 -1.64 12.39 6.91
C ASN A 153 -2.15 11.02 6.49
N ILE A 154 -2.24 10.10 7.45
CA ILE A 154 -2.64 8.72 7.22
C ILE A 154 -4.03 8.50 7.80
N THR A 155 -4.95 8.07 6.95
CA THR A 155 -6.29 7.64 7.33
C THR A 155 -6.48 6.18 6.96
N TYR A 156 -6.89 5.36 7.92
CA TYR A 156 -7.15 3.94 7.72
C TYR A 156 -8.55 3.60 8.22
N ASP A 157 -9.34 2.92 7.40
CA ASP A 157 -10.75 2.57 7.69
C ASP A 157 -11.59 3.77 8.18
N GLY A 158 -11.47 4.91 7.47
CA GLY A 158 -12.16 6.16 7.79
C GLY A 158 -11.65 6.89 9.03
N THR A 159 -10.62 6.37 9.71
CA THR A 159 -10.08 6.94 10.95
C THR A 159 -8.69 7.51 10.72
N TYR A 160 -8.44 8.74 11.17
CA TYR A 160 -7.10 9.32 11.17
C TYR A 160 -6.20 8.56 12.16
N VAL A 161 -5.12 7.97 11.67
CA VAL A 161 -4.21 7.12 12.47
C VAL A 161 -2.85 7.75 12.73
N GLY A 162 -2.53 8.85 12.05
CA GLY A 162 -1.32 9.62 12.34
C GLY A 162 -0.75 10.32 11.13
N GLU A 163 0.51 10.73 11.28
CA GLU A 163 1.30 11.41 10.25
C GLU A 163 2.59 10.61 10.00
N SER A 164 3.01 10.51 8.75
CA SER A 164 4.30 9.93 8.36
C SER A 164 5.09 10.94 7.54
N MET A 165 6.42 10.93 7.66
CA MET A 165 7.28 11.72 6.78
C MET A 165 7.60 10.89 5.53
N ILE A 166 7.33 11.44 4.36
CA ILE A 166 7.81 10.91 3.08
C ILE A 166 9.11 11.64 2.75
N ASP A 167 10.21 10.90 2.61
CA ASP A 167 11.48 11.43 2.11
C ASP A 167 11.77 10.79 0.75
N THR A 168 11.66 11.58 -0.31
CA THR A 168 11.81 11.11 -1.69
C THR A 168 13.27 10.81 -2.05
N ARG A 169 14.22 11.15 -1.18
CA ARG A 169 15.66 10.86 -1.34
C ARG A 169 16.05 9.53 -0.70
N SER A 170 15.10 8.85 -0.05
CA SER A 170 15.34 7.56 0.59
C SER A 170 15.78 6.53 -0.46
N THR A 171 16.81 5.75 -0.14
CA THR A 171 17.30 4.65 -0.99
C THR A 171 16.57 3.32 -0.75
N THR A 172 15.47 3.36 0.01
CA THR A 172 14.64 2.20 0.31
C THR A 172 13.80 1.79 -0.90
N GLN A 173 13.83 0.51 -1.25
CA GLN A 173 13.09 -0.05 -2.40
C GLN A 173 11.56 0.02 -2.28
N LYS A 174 11.04 0.18 -1.06
CA LYS A 174 9.61 0.27 -0.80
C LYS A 174 9.35 1.45 0.14
N LEU A 175 8.27 2.17 -0.12
CA LEU A 175 7.75 3.16 0.82
C LEU A 175 6.92 2.44 1.87
N ALA A 176 7.36 2.48 3.12
CA ALA A 176 6.62 1.92 4.26
C ALA A 176 5.90 3.03 5.02
N LEU A 177 4.57 2.94 5.10
CA LEU A 177 3.73 3.86 5.86
C LEU A 177 3.14 3.13 7.07
N THR A 178 3.31 3.71 8.25
CA THR A 178 2.66 3.20 9.48
C THR A 178 1.20 3.62 9.51
N LEU A 179 0.32 2.64 9.72
CA LEU A 179 -1.13 2.83 9.83
C LEU A 179 -1.60 2.81 11.30
N GLY A 180 -0.65 2.93 12.24
CA GLY A 180 -0.91 2.87 13.68
C GLY A 180 -0.70 1.47 14.27
N SER A 181 -0.96 1.36 15.58
CA SER A 181 -0.87 0.09 16.29
C SER A 181 -2.17 -0.70 16.21
N ASP A 182 -2.05 -2.03 16.17
CA ASP A 182 -3.20 -2.94 16.17
C ASP A 182 -3.08 -3.96 17.29
N LYS A 183 -3.89 -3.76 18.33
CA LYS A 183 -3.90 -4.59 19.55
C LYS A 183 -4.40 -6.01 19.32
N ARG A 184 -4.91 -6.34 18.13
CA ARG A 184 -5.33 -7.72 17.80
C ARG A 184 -4.13 -8.61 17.52
N VAL A 185 -2.97 -8.05 17.15
CA VAL A 185 -1.71 -8.79 17.12
C VAL A 185 -0.90 -8.38 18.34
N THR A 186 -0.78 -9.29 19.31
CA THR A 186 -0.14 -8.97 20.60
C THR A 186 1.23 -9.59 20.67
N VAL A 187 2.22 -8.82 21.13
CA VAL A 187 3.59 -9.29 21.36
C VAL A 187 3.95 -9.11 22.83
N LYS A 188 4.55 -10.13 23.42
CA LYS A 188 5.05 -10.10 24.80
C LYS A 188 6.48 -10.59 24.84
N ARG A 189 7.38 -9.86 25.49
CA ARG A 189 8.78 -10.22 25.67
C ARG A 189 9.10 -10.42 27.14
N GLU A 190 9.65 -11.57 27.48
CA GLU A 190 9.90 -11.99 28.85
C GLU A 190 11.29 -12.59 29.00
N ARG A 191 12.02 -12.21 30.06
CA ARG A 191 13.29 -12.87 30.38
C ARG A 191 13.01 -14.20 31.08
N LEU A 192 13.56 -15.28 30.55
CA LEU A 192 13.49 -16.60 31.16
C LEU A 192 14.57 -16.73 32.23
N LYS A 193 14.19 -16.68 33.51
CA LYS A 193 15.15 -16.76 34.63
C LYS A 193 15.87 -18.11 34.68
N ASP A 194 15.15 -19.21 34.43
CA ASP A 194 15.71 -20.56 34.53
C ASP A 194 16.75 -20.85 33.44
N PHE A 195 16.69 -20.12 32.32
CA PHE A 195 17.63 -20.21 31.20
C PHE A 195 18.67 -19.09 31.22
N SER A 196 18.51 -18.11 32.12
CA SER A 196 19.49 -17.06 32.37
C SER A 196 20.42 -17.49 33.50
N SER A 197 21.72 -17.24 33.38
CA SER A 197 22.68 -17.60 34.44
C SER A 197 23.80 -16.58 34.58
N THR A 198 24.42 -16.54 35.75
CA THR A 198 25.67 -15.81 35.99
C THR A 198 26.70 -16.80 36.51
N LYS A 199 27.83 -16.90 35.83
CA LYS A 199 28.96 -17.75 36.22
C LYS A 199 30.19 -16.88 36.48
N PHE A 200 30.73 -16.99 37.69
CA PHE A 200 32.01 -16.38 38.05
C PHE A 200 33.12 -17.31 37.60
N LEU A 201 33.93 -16.85 36.64
CA LEU A 201 35.09 -17.54 36.11
C LEU A 201 36.34 -16.92 36.73
N ASP A 202 37.48 -17.59 36.57
CA ASP A 202 38.73 -17.06 37.12
C ASP A 202 39.12 -15.72 36.44
N SER A 203 38.92 -15.63 35.13
CA SER A 203 39.24 -14.47 34.29
C SER A 203 38.13 -13.41 34.18
N GLY A 204 36.94 -13.63 34.76
CA GLY A 204 35.82 -12.70 34.57
C GLY A 204 34.47 -13.24 35.02
N THR A 205 33.40 -12.59 34.59
CA THR A 205 32.01 -13.05 34.76
C THR A 205 31.43 -13.35 33.39
N LYS A 206 30.76 -14.50 33.23
CA LYS A 206 29.95 -14.81 32.04
C LYS A 206 28.48 -14.84 32.45
N GLN A 207 27.67 -14.00 31.82
CA GLN A 207 26.22 -13.96 32.00
C GLN A 207 25.53 -14.47 30.74
N VAL A 208 24.48 -15.28 30.91
CA VAL A 208 23.62 -15.75 29.84
C VAL A 208 22.25 -15.13 30.04
N PHE A 209 21.69 -14.61 28.95
CA PHE A 209 20.35 -14.04 28.89
C PHE A 209 19.56 -14.80 27.84
N THR A 210 18.38 -15.28 28.24
CA THR A 210 17.40 -15.86 27.33
C THR A 210 16.11 -15.09 27.45
N TYR A 211 15.60 -14.61 26.32
CA TYR A 211 14.31 -13.95 26.22
C TYR A 211 13.37 -14.79 25.38
N ARG A 212 12.13 -14.89 25.85
CA ARG A 212 11.01 -15.47 25.13
C ARG A 212 10.12 -14.36 24.62
N ILE A 213 9.82 -14.39 23.34
CA ILE A 213 8.88 -13.48 22.68
C ILE A 213 7.69 -14.30 22.23
N THR A 214 6.49 -13.95 22.70
CA THR A 214 5.25 -14.61 22.30
C THR A 214 4.45 -13.66 21.43
N VAL A 215 4.15 -14.08 20.20
CA VAL A 215 3.32 -13.36 19.25
C VAL A 215 2.00 -14.10 19.11
N LYS A 216 0.88 -13.39 19.23
CA LYS A 216 -0.45 -13.96 19.06
C LYS A 216 -1.26 -13.15 18.07
N ASN A 217 -1.75 -13.81 17.03
CA ASN A 217 -2.70 -13.25 16.08
C ASN A 217 -4.13 -13.52 16.57
N ASN A 218 -4.80 -12.51 17.15
CA ASN A 218 -6.20 -12.62 17.57
C ASN A 218 -7.20 -12.25 16.46
N GLN A 219 -6.74 -12.09 15.21
CA GLN A 219 -7.62 -11.82 14.08
C GLN A 219 -8.19 -13.11 13.49
N THR A 220 -9.24 -12.93 12.69
CA THR A 220 -9.91 -13.99 11.93
C THR A 220 -9.24 -14.30 10.59
N LYS A 221 -8.13 -13.62 10.27
CA LYS A 221 -7.36 -13.77 9.02
C LYS A 221 -5.87 -13.99 9.31
N PRO A 222 -5.13 -14.67 8.42
CA PRO A 222 -3.68 -14.75 8.51
C PRO A 222 -3.05 -13.35 8.39
N VAL A 223 -1.89 -13.18 9.01
CA VAL A 223 -1.12 -11.92 8.99
C VAL A 223 0.34 -12.18 8.68
N LYS A 224 0.94 -11.32 7.84
CA LYS A 224 2.40 -11.30 7.66
C LYS A 224 3.04 -10.54 8.80
N MET A 225 3.92 -11.18 9.55
CA MET A 225 4.58 -10.62 10.73
C MET A 225 6.08 -10.47 10.48
N VAL A 226 6.62 -9.31 10.83
CA VAL A 226 8.05 -8.99 10.90
C VAL A 226 8.37 -8.68 12.36
N LEU A 227 8.99 -9.64 13.03
CA LEU A 227 9.43 -9.50 14.42
C LEU A 227 10.93 -9.25 14.45
N LYS A 228 11.38 -8.25 15.21
CA LYS A 228 12.80 -7.97 15.43
C LYS A 228 13.15 -7.93 16.91
N ASP A 229 14.29 -8.49 17.28
CA ASP A 229 14.90 -8.28 18.60
C ASP A 229 16.39 -7.99 18.42
N GLN A 230 17.03 -7.52 19.48
CA GLN A 230 18.43 -7.12 19.44
C GLN A 230 19.21 -7.69 20.62
N TYR A 231 20.29 -8.40 20.32
CA TYR A 231 21.34 -8.75 21.28
C TYR A 231 22.42 -7.65 21.29
N PRO A 232 23.07 -7.39 22.43
CA PRO A 232 24.07 -6.33 22.51
C PRO A 232 25.28 -6.62 21.61
N ILE A 233 25.96 -5.57 21.18
CA ILE A 233 27.27 -5.64 20.54
C ILE A 233 28.28 -4.94 21.45
N SER A 234 29.50 -5.45 21.51
CA SER A 234 30.57 -4.83 22.28
C SER A 234 31.46 -3.98 21.39
N THR A 235 31.74 -2.76 21.82
CA THR A 235 32.81 -1.92 21.25
C THR A 235 34.13 -2.06 22.01
N GLN A 236 34.14 -2.77 23.14
CA GLN A 236 35.32 -2.93 24.00
C GLN A 236 35.92 -4.32 23.83
N LYS A 237 37.23 -4.39 23.58
CA LYS A 237 37.94 -5.66 23.32
C LYS A 237 37.91 -6.65 24.49
N ASN A 238 37.67 -6.17 25.71
CA ASN A 238 37.60 -6.99 26.92
C ASN A 238 36.19 -7.51 27.24
N ILE A 239 35.17 -7.11 26.47
CA ILE A 239 33.80 -7.61 26.60
C ILE A 239 33.50 -8.45 25.36
N GLU A 240 33.20 -9.72 25.59
CA GLU A 240 32.87 -10.70 24.57
C GLU A 240 31.35 -10.95 24.61
N VAL A 241 30.68 -10.70 23.48
CA VAL A 241 29.26 -11.01 23.31
C VAL A 241 29.10 -12.10 22.27
N GLU A 242 28.34 -13.13 22.62
CA GLU A 242 28.14 -14.31 21.77
C GLU A 242 26.65 -14.64 21.70
N LEU A 243 26.10 -14.69 20.49
CA LEU A 243 24.75 -15.21 20.25
C LEU A 243 24.77 -16.74 20.40
N ILE A 244 23.92 -17.28 21.28
CA ILE A 244 23.79 -18.72 21.51
C ILE A 244 22.77 -19.27 20.52
N THR A 245 23.25 -19.62 19.34
CA THR A 245 22.41 -20.02 18.19
C THR A 245 21.55 -21.25 18.46
N LYS A 246 22.07 -22.24 19.20
CA LYS A 246 21.34 -23.47 19.56
C LYS A 246 20.10 -23.23 20.43
N ASP A 247 20.09 -22.14 21.21
CA ASP A 247 19.02 -21.78 22.15
C ASP A 247 18.26 -20.54 21.63
N THR A 248 18.41 -20.23 20.34
CA THR A 248 17.76 -19.12 19.63
C THR A 248 16.91 -19.69 18.50
N THR A 249 15.68 -19.22 18.36
CA THR A 249 14.81 -19.63 17.26
C THR A 249 15.44 -19.24 15.92
N PRO A 250 15.51 -20.16 14.93
CA PRO A 250 16.08 -19.88 13.61
C PRO A 250 15.48 -18.60 13.02
N TRP A 251 16.35 -17.69 12.59
CA TRP A 251 15.98 -16.38 12.07
C TRP A 251 15.87 -16.38 10.56
N THR A 252 15.12 -15.42 10.01
CA THR A 252 15.13 -15.15 8.57
C THR A 252 16.29 -14.25 8.18
N ALA A 253 16.72 -13.34 9.07
CA ALA A 253 17.90 -12.52 8.87
C ALA A 253 18.60 -12.17 10.20
N ASN A 254 19.93 -12.06 10.17
CA ASN A 254 20.74 -11.58 11.28
C ASN A 254 21.72 -10.51 10.78
N LYS A 255 21.64 -9.31 11.37
CA LYS A 255 22.57 -8.21 11.13
C LYS A 255 23.55 -8.13 12.30
N GLU A 256 24.65 -8.86 12.17
CA GLU A 256 25.63 -9.06 13.24
C GLU A 256 26.36 -7.78 13.66
N ASP A 257 26.53 -6.84 12.74
CA ASP A 257 27.16 -5.53 12.94
C ASP A 257 26.42 -4.64 13.94
N ILE A 258 25.09 -4.79 14.01
CA ILE A 258 24.20 -4.05 14.92
C ILE A 258 23.44 -4.94 15.91
N GLY A 259 23.72 -6.24 15.89
CA GLY A 259 23.12 -7.26 16.76
C GLY A 259 21.62 -7.46 16.59
N VAL A 260 21.07 -7.28 15.38
CA VAL A 260 19.61 -7.34 15.13
C VAL A 260 19.21 -8.66 14.47
N ILE A 261 18.32 -9.40 15.13
CA ILE A 261 17.71 -10.62 14.60
C ILE A 261 16.30 -10.31 14.10
N SER A 262 15.94 -10.88 12.95
CA SER A 262 14.60 -10.75 12.35
C SER A 262 13.97 -12.12 12.09
N TRP A 263 12.66 -12.20 12.34
CA TRP A 263 11.80 -13.30 11.93
C TRP A 263 10.68 -12.73 11.05
N GLU A 264 10.55 -13.27 9.84
CA GLU A 264 9.50 -12.88 8.89
C GLU A 264 8.69 -14.10 8.49
N GLU A 265 7.39 -14.08 8.75
CA GLU A 265 6.52 -15.21 8.49
C GLU A 265 5.04 -14.86 8.45
N GLU A 266 4.25 -15.77 7.91
CA GLU A 266 2.81 -15.71 7.96
C GLU A 266 2.28 -16.43 9.20
N LEU A 267 1.55 -15.71 10.05
CA LEU A 267 0.87 -16.25 11.22
C LEU A 267 -0.60 -16.49 10.88
N PRO A 268 -1.09 -17.74 10.92
CA PRO A 268 -2.49 -18.06 10.69
C PRO A 268 -3.44 -17.32 11.65
N ALA A 269 -4.72 -17.26 11.29
CA ALA A 269 -5.76 -16.72 12.17
C ALA A 269 -5.79 -17.47 13.52
N GLY A 270 -5.86 -16.73 14.63
CA GLY A 270 -5.89 -17.31 15.97
C GLY A 270 -4.57 -17.92 16.46
N ALA A 271 -3.52 -17.97 15.63
CA ALA A 271 -2.28 -18.67 15.97
C ALA A 271 -1.47 -17.93 17.05
N THR A 272 -0.79 -18.69 17.88
CA THR A 272 0.23 -18.21 18.81
C THR A 272 1.55 -18.84 18.45
N LYS A 273 2.61 -18.04 18.39
CA LYS A 273 3.97 -18.53 18.18
C LYS A 273 4.93 -17.92 19.19
N THR A 274 5.91 -18.72 19.57
CA THR A 274 6.96 -18.34 20.49
C THR A 274 8.31 -18.33 19.77
N TYR A 275 9.10 -17.31 20.05
CA TYR A 275 10.47 -17.13 19.60
C TYR A 275 11.35 -17.00 20.84
N GLU A 276 12.56 -17.51 20.75
CA GLU A 276 13.57 -17.38 21.80
C GLU A 276 14.84 -16.76 21.23
N ILE A 277 15.46 -15.88 22.00
CA ILE A 277 16.77 -15.31 21.72
C ILE A 277 17.65 -15.47 22.94
N SER A 278 18.78 -16.12 22.75
CA SER A 278 19.75 -16.41 23.82
C SER A 278 21.12 -15.87 23.45
N TYR A 279 21.72 -15.09 24.35
CA TYR A 279 23.08 -14.58 24.15
C TYR A 279 23.85 -14.58 25.46
N SER A 280 25.18 -14.59 25.37
CA SER A 280 26.07 -14.48 26.51
C SER A 280 26.92 -13.22 26.43
N VAL A 281 27.18 -12.63 27.60
CA VAL A 281 28.07 -11.49 27.77
C VAL A 281 29.13 -11.88 28.78
N LYS A 282 30.40 -11.81 28.38
CA LYS A 282 31.54 -12.12 29.23
C LYS A 282 32.41 -10.88 29.38
N TYR A 283 32.76 -10.56 30.61
CA TYR A 283 33.47 -9.33 30.97
C TYR A 283 34.40 -9.53 32.17
N PRO A 284 35.43 -8.68 32.38
CA PRO A 284 36.40 -8.85 33.44
C PRO A 284 35.82 -8.67 34.85
N LYS A 285 36.49 -9.23 35.86
CA LYS A 285 36.11 -9.02 37.27
C LYS A 285 36.19 -7.53 37.65
N GLY A 286 35.27 -7.08 38.49
CA GLY A 286 35.23 -5.70 39.00
C GLY A 286 34.63 -4.66 38.04
N MET A 287 34.21 -5.06 36.84
CA MET A 287 33.51 -4.18 35.91
C MET A 287 32.00 -4.16 36.20
N ASN A 288 31.42 -2.97 36.38
CA ASN A 288 29.97 -2.78 36.45
C ASN A 288 29.44 -2.51 35.04
N LEU A 289 28.67 -3.46 34.52
CA LEU A 289 28.01 -3.38 33.22
C LEU A 289 26.52 -3.17 33.42
N ASN A 290 25.96 -2.20 32.71
CA ASN A 290 24.52 -1.97 32.65
C ASN A 290 24.00 -2.70 31.40
N LEU A 291 23.33 -3.84 31.61
CA LEU A 291 22.93 -4.80 30.57
C LEU A 291 21.42 -4.88 30.40
#